data_AF-A0A529P763-F1
#
_entry.id   AF-A0A529P763-F1
#
_cell.length_a   1.000
_cell.length_b   1.000
_cell.length_c   1.000
_cell.angle_alpha   90.00
_cell.angle_beta   90.00
_cell.angle_gamma   90.00
#
_symmetry.space_group_name_H-M   'P 1'
#
loop_
_entity.id
_entity.type
_entity.pdbx_description
1 polymer ?
#
loop_
_entity_poly.entity_id
_entity_poly.type
_entity_poly.pdbx_seq_one_letter_code
_entity_poly.pdbx_strand_id
1 'polypeptide(L)' 'AAGAAPAYRIDGREGPDHDPLFTVSVKVGQFAPAIGSGRSKREAEQAAAAALLLREGVWLNEGSAA' A
#
# COMPACT_ATOMS: atom_id res chain seq x y z
N ALA A 1 14.92 -18.66 2.48
CA ALA A 1 15.13 -17.48 1.61
C ALA A 1 14.86 -16.24 2.46
N ALA A 2 15.80 -15.30 2.57
CA ALA A 2 15.49 -14.01 3.17
C ALA A 2 14.40 -13.36 2.31
N GLY A 3 13.22 -13.11 2.88
CA GLY A 3 12.10 -12.52 2.15
C GLY A 3 12.51 -11.17 1.56
N ALA A 4 12.06 -10.88 0.34
CA ALA A 4 12.35 -9.59 -0.30
C ALA A 4 11.77 -8.45 0.56
N ALA A 5 12.62 -7.49 0.95
CA ALA A 5 12.18 -6.32 1.68
C ALA A 5 11.23 -5.45 0.80
N PRO A 6 10.16 -4.88 1.38
CA PRO A 6 9.27 -3.99 0.65
C PRO A 6 9.97 -2.66 0.31
N ALA A 7 9.85 -2.23 -0.95
CA ALA A 7 10.28 -0.91 -1.40
C ALA A 7 9.08 0.01 -1.58
N TYR A 8 9.09 1.16 -0.91
CA TYR A 8 8.02 2.16 -0.97
C TYR A 8 8.48 3.39 -1.76
N ARG A 9 7.56 3.98 -2.53
CA ARG A 9 7.78 5.24 -3.27
C ARG A 9 6.56 6.13 -3.16
N ILE A 10 6.79 7.41 -2.83
CA ILE A 10 5.74 8.44 -2.90
C ILE A 10 5.56 8.81 -4.37
N ASP A 11 4.37 8.54 -4.89
CA ASP A 11 4.00 8.81 -6.28
C ASP A 11 3.36 10.21 -6.42
N GLY A 12 2.72 10.70 -5.36
CA GLY A 12 2.04 11.99 -5.37
C GLY A 12 1.73 12.54 -3.98
N ARG A 13 1.57 13.86 -3.92
CA ARG A 13 0.97 14.60 -2.81
C ARG A 13 0.08 15.69 -3.41
N GLU A 14 -1.19 15.64 -3.07
CA GLU A 14 -2.20 16.58 -3.55
C GLU A 14 -2.98 17.17 -2.35
N GLY A 15 -3.79 18.20 -2.59
CA GLY A 15 -4.58 18.85 -1.55
C GLY A 15 -3.84 19.96 -0.79
N PRO A 16 -4.56 20.70 0.08
CA PRO A 16 -4.01 21.80 0.84
C PRO A 16 -3.06 21.32 1.96
N ASP A 17 -2.22 22.20 2.47
CA ASP A 17 -1.21 21.84 3.47
C ASP A 17 -1.78 21.24 4.77
N HIS A 18 -3.01 21.61 5.11
CA HIS A 18 -3.72 21.11 6.30
C HIS A 18 -4.53 19.83 6.06
N ASP A 19 -4.70 19.41 4.79
CA ASP A 19 -5.41 18.18 4.43
C ASP A 19 -4.77 17.52 3.19
N PRO A 20 -3.50 17.09 3.30
CA PRO A 20 -2.80 16.49 2.17
C PRO A 20 -3.29 15.07 1.91
N LEU A 21 -3.43 14.69 0.65
CA LEU A 21 -3.59 13.31 0.21
C LEU A 21 -2.26 12.82 -0.38
N PHE A 22 -1.70 11.78 0.22
CA PHE A 22 -0.49 11.11 -0.28
C PHE A 22 -0.88 9.87 -1.07
N THR A 23 -0.15 9.61 -2.16
CA THR A 23 -0.23 8.37 -2.93
C THR A 23 1.13 7.69 -2.89
N VAL A 24 1.15 6.41 -2.52
CA VAL A 24 2.36 5.61 -2.35
C VAL A 24 2.21 4.28 -3.09
N SER A 25 3.26 3.86 -3.79
CA SER A 25 3.40 2.51 -4.33
C SER A 25 4.33 1.65 -3.47
N VAL A 26 4.02 0.35 -3.36
CA VAL A 26 4.86 -0.67 -2.73
C VAL A 26 5.19 -1.77 -3.73
N LYS A 27 6.45 -2.20 -3.77
CA LYS A 27 6.94 -3.34 -4.56
C LYS A 27 7.62 -4.36 -3.63
N VAL A 28 7.22 -5.62 -3.75
CA VAL A 28 7.79 -6.74 -2.98
C VAL A 28 8.15 -7.87 -3.93
N GLY A 29 9.45 -8.19 -4.03
CA GLY A 29 9.93 -9.29 -4.86
C GLY A 29 9.39 -9.26 -6.29
N GLN A 30 8.76 -10.35 -6.72
CA GLN A 30 8.20 -10.49 -8.07
C GLN A 30 6.73 -10.03 -8.18
N PHE A 31 6.04 -9.77 -7.06
CA PHE A 31 4.65 -9.32 -7.09
C PHE A 31 4.51 -7.99 -7.81
N ALA A 32 3.41 -7.78 -8.55
CA ALA A 32 3.14 -6.48 -9.15
C ALA A 32 3.13 -5.38 -8.05
N PRO A 33 3.52 -4.14 -8.34
CA PRO A 33 3.34 -3.07 -7.37
C PRO A 33 1.88 -2.95 -6.95
N ALA A 34 1.64 -2.51 -5.72
CA ALA A 34 0.33 -2.07 -5.25
C ALA A 34 0.41 -0.59 -4.84
N ILE A 35 -0.72 0.10 -4.88
CA ILE A 35 -0.81 1.53 -4.57
C ILE A 35 -1.79 1.70 -3.41
N GLY A 36 -1.48 2.64 -2.53
CA GLY A 36 -2.35 3.09 -1.45
C GLY A 36 -2.27 4.60 -1.27
N SER A 37 -3.30 5.15 -0.64
CA SER A 37 -3.40 6.57 -0.35
C SER A 37 -3.83 6.82 1.09
N GLY A 38 -3.46 7.98 1.62
CA GLY A 38 -3.81 8.35 3.00
C GLY A 38 -3.47 9.82 3.29
N ARG A 39 -3.94 10.32 4.43
CA ARG A 39 -3.70 11.71 4.87
C ARG A 39 -2.30 11.93 5.42
N SER A 40 -1.53 10.85 5.53
CA SER A 40 -0.10 10.88 5.85
C SER A 40 0.65 9.86 4.98
N LYS A 41 1.96 10.06 4.83
CA LYS A 41 2.84 9.10 4.12
C LYS A 41 2.72 7.68 4.68
N ARG A 42 2.73 7.56 6.00
CA ARG A 42 2.62 6.26 6.70
C ARG A 42 1.28 5.57 6.45
N GLU A 43 0.19 6.33 6.44
CA GLU A 43 -1.14 5.79 6.13
C GLU A 43 -1.21 5.29 4.69
N ALA A 44 -0.67 6.06 3.73
CA ALA A 44 -0.59 5.65 2.33
C ALA A 44 0.29 4.39 2.13
N GLU A 45 1.44 4.30 2.83
CA GLU A 45 2.30 3.11 2.83
C GLU A 45 1.56 1.87 3.37
N GLN A 46 0.86 2.01 4.50
CA GLN A 46 0.09 0.94 5.10
C GLN A 46 -1.07 0.48 4.20
N ALA A 47 -1.75 1.43 3.56
CA ALA A 47 -2.80 1.12 2.58
C ALA A 47 -2.22 0.37 1.36
N ALA A 48 -1.06 0.78 0.86
CA ALA A 48 -0.40 0.12 -0.27
C ALA A 48 0.02 -1.31 0.09
N ALA A 49 0.59 -1.51 1.29
CA ALA A 49 0.97 -2.82 1.80
C ALA A 49 -0.25 -3.73 2.00
N ALA A 50 -1.32 -3.22 2.61
CA ALA A 50 -2.56 -3.96 2.81
C ALA A 50 -3.17 -4.39 1.46
N ALA A 51 -3.20 -3.48 0.47
CA ALA A 51 -3.66 -3.81 -0.88
C ALA A 51 -2.84 -4.92 -1.53
N LEU A 52 -1.52 -4.92 -1.36
CA LEU A 52 -0.67 -6.02 -1.84
C LEU A 52 -0.99 -7.33 -1.12
N LEU A 53 -1.02 -7.33 0.21
CA LEU A 53 -1.23 -8.54 1.01
C LEU A 53 -2.60 -9.18 0.76
N LEU A 54 -3.65 -8.37 0.59
CA LEU A 54 -4.98 -8.84 0.23
C LEU A 54 -5.01 -9.41 -1.20
N ARG A 55 -4.41 -8.71 -2.17
CA ARG A 55 -4.37 -9.17 -3.58
C ARG A 55 -3.63 -10.48 -3.73
N GLU A 56 -2.51 -10.65 -3.02
CA GLU A 56 -1.71 -11.88 -3.05
C GLU A 56 -2.27 -12.98 -2.12
N GLY A 57 -3.41 -12.75 -1.46
CA GLY A 57 -4.07 -13.73 -0.59
C GLY A 57 -3.30 -14.07 0.69
N VAL A 58 -2.33 -13.25 1.08
CA VAL A 58 -1.57 -13.41 2.35
C VAL A 58 -2.45 -13.02 3.53
N TRP A 59 -3.26 -11.97 3.35
CA TRP A 59 -4.32 -11.61 4.28
C TRP A 59 -5.66 -12.01 3.68
N LEU A 60 -6.49 -12.64 4.50
CA LEU A 60 -7.87 -12.94 4.16
C LEU A 60 -8.76 -11.79 4.64
N ASN A 61 -9.63 -11.29 3.78
CA ASN A 61 -10.75 -10.47 4.24
C ASN A 61 -11.79 -11.40 4.83
N GLU A 62 -11.93 -11.40 6.17
CA GLU A 62 -13.06 -12.03 6.85
C GLU A 62 -14.34 -11.26 6.47
N GLY A 63 -14.96 -11.69 5.37
CA GLY A 63 -16.07 -11.00 4.72
C GLY A 63 -16.36 -11.47 3.30
N SER A 64 -15.48 -12.28 2.69
CA SER A 64 -15.79 -13.04 1.47
C SER A 64 -16.35 -14.44 1.82
N ALA A 65 -17.33 -14.50 2.72
CA ALA A 65 -18.23 -15.64 2.80
C ALA A 65 -19.45 -15.29 1.95
N ALA A 66 -19.72 -16.13 0.95
CA ALA A 66 -20.86 -16.04 0.04
C ALA A 66 -22.22 -16.01 0.78
#